data_AF-A0A349YR96-F1
#
_entry.id   AF-A0A349YR96-F1
#
_cell.length_a   1.000
_cell.length_b   1.000
_cell.length_c   1.000
_cell.angle_alpha   90.00
_cell.angle_beta   90.00
_cell.angle_gamma   90.00
#
_symmetry.space_group_name_H-M   'P 1'
#
loop_
_entity.id
_entity.type
_entity.pdbx_description
1 polymer ?
#
loop_
_entity_poly.entity_id
_entity_poly.type
_entity_poly.pdbx_seq_one_letter_code
_entity_poly.pdbx_strand_id
1 'polypeptide(L)'
;MEEASRNALSSLTDYNNAIMREDFGLQATLSSMSEDSAILAKQTMQKVFSSLDLTEYANEDEYRADIEKISNQIADAYKENPILATLEVEMGSSATSGEYYEARQ
;
A
#
# COMPACT_ATOMS: atom_id res chain seq x y z
N MET A 1 -17.15 -16.15 16.23
CA MET A 1 -16.97 -14.68 16.13
C MET A 1 -15.63 -14.34 15.48
N GLU A 2 -14.56 -15.07 15.78
CA GLU A 2 -13.23 -14.90 15.18
C GLU A 2 -13.18 -15.13 13.64
N GLU A 3 -13.88 -16.13 13.12
CA GLU A 3 -13.87 -16.47 11.69
C GLU A 3 -14.56 -15.40 10.82
N ALA A 4 -15.67 -14.83 11.31
CA ALA A 4 -16.38 -13.75 10.61
C ALA A 4 -15.54 -12.47 10.53
N SER A 5 -14.78 -12.15 11.58
CA SER A 5 -13.87 -11.00 11.60
C SER A 5 -12.69 -11.19 10.64
N ARG A 6 -12.14 -12.40 10.52
CA ARG A 6 -11.06 -12.71 9.57
C ARG A 6 -11.55 -12.65 8.12
N ASN A 7 -12.74 -13.17 7.84
CA ASN A 7 -13.32 -13.10 6.50
C ASN A 7 -13.65 -11.67 6.08
N ALA A 8 -14.15 -10.83 7.00
CA ALA A 8 -14.39 -9.42 6.74
C ALA A 8 -13.08 -8.66 6.44
N LEU A 9 -12.01 -8.91 7.22
CA LEU A 9 -10.71 -8.29 7.01
C LEU A 9 -10.06 -8.71 5.69
N SER A 10 -10.16 -10.00 5.32
CA SER A 10 -9.69 -10.51 4.02
C SER A 10 -10.44 -9.84 2.87
N SER A 11 -11.76 -9.75 2.97
CA SER A 11 -12.60 -9.13 1.95
C SER A 11 -12.27 -7.65 1.75
N LEU A 12 -11.99 -6.91 2.83
CA LEU A 12 -11.61 -5.50 2.75
C LEU A 12 -10.20 -5.33 2.14
N THR A 13 -9.27 -6.21 2.50
CA THR A 13 -7.92 -6.21 1.94
C THR A 13 -7.95 -6.46 0.43
N ASP A 14 -8.73 -7.44 -0.02
CA ASP A 14 -8.91 -7.76 -1.44
C ASP A 14 -9.58 -6.60 -2.19
N TYR A 15 -10.56 -5.95 -1.57
CA TYR A 15 -11.22 -4.76 -2.10
C TYR A 15 -10.26 -3.58 -2.29
N ASN A 16 -9.45 -3.26 -1.27
CA ASN A 16 -8.44 -2.20 -1.36
C ASN A 16 -7.41 -2.49 -2.45
N ASN A 17 -6.96 -3.75 -2.54
CA ASN A 17 -6.03 -4.19 -3.58
C ASN A 17 -6.64 -4.07 -4.98
N ALA A 18 -7.95 -4.28 -5.14
CA ALA A 18 -8.64 -4.11 -6.41
C ALA A 18 -8.62 -2.64 -6.85
N ILE A 19 -8.99 -1.72 -5.97
CA ILE A 19 -8.96 -0.27 -6.23
C ILE A 19 -7.57 0.17 -6.74
N MET A 20 -6.51 -0.26 -6.06
CA MET A 20 -5.14 0.07 -6.45
C MET A 20 -4.76 -0.46 -7.83
N ARG A 21 -5.23 -1.67 -8.21
CA ARG A 21 -4.94 -2.26 -9.52
C ARG A 21 -5.69 -1.54 -10.64
N GLU A 22 -6.88 -1.02 -10.35
CA GLU A 22 -7.72 -0.28 -11.29
C GLU A 22 -7.27 1.17 -11.49
N ASP A 23 -6.54 1.75 -10.53
CA ASP A 23 -5.93 3.07 -10.68
C ASP A 23 -4.73 3.05 -11.64
N PHE A 24 -5.01 3.31 -12.92
CA PHE A 24 -3.98 3.39 -13.96
C PHE A 24 -2.92 4.47 -13.72
N GLY A 25 -3.28 5.58 -13.07
CA GLY A 25 -2.35 6.66 -12.75
C GLY A 25 -1.33 6.21 -11.72
N LEU A 26 -1.80 5.54 -10.67
CA LEU A 26 -0.96 4.90 -9.67
C LEU A 26 -0.03 3.86 -10.30
N GLN A 27 -0.56 2.96 -11.15
CA GLN A 27 0.26 1.93 -11.80
C GLN A 27 1.36 2.54 -12.67
N ALA A 28 1.05 3.60 -13.44
CA ALA A 28 2.03 4.30 -14.24
C ALA A 28 3.13 4.95 -13.39
N THR A 29 2.75 5.55 -12.26
CA THR A 29 3.70 6.16 -11.31
C THR A 29 4.62 5.10 -10.72
N LEU A 30 4.08 3.99 -10.21
CA LEU A 30 4.86 2.88 -9.65
C LEU A 30 5.80 2.25 -10.68
N SER A 31 5.35 2.06 -11.93
CA SER A 31 6.20 1.52 -13.00
C SER A 31 7.32 2.46 -13.45
N SER A 32 7.22 3.76 -13.15
CA SER A 32 8.27 4.74 -13.49
C SER A 32 9.39 4.81 -12.45
N MET A 33 9.20 4.19 -11.29
CA MET A 33 10.13 4.22 -10.16
C MET A 33 11.09 3.03 -10.19
N SER A 34 12.17 3.09 -9.40
CA SER A 34 12.98 1.88 -9.12
C SER A 34 12.16 0.83 -8.39
N GLU A 35 12.48 -0.44 -8.64
CA GLU A 35 11.81 -1.60 -8.04
C GLU A 35 11.70 -1.49 -6.51
N ASP A 36 12.79 -1.14 -5.83
CA ASP A 36 12.81 -0.99 -4.37
C ASP A 36 11.84 0.09 -3.88
N SER A 37 11.77 1.23 -4.56
CA SER A 37 10.84 2.31 -4.20
C SER A 37 9.40 1.92 -4.46
N ALA A 38 9.13 1.20 -5.56
CA ALA A 38 7.79 0.72 -5.88
C ALA A 38 7.31 -0.36 -4.90
N ILE A 39 8.19 -1.26 -4.46
CA ILE A 39 7.89 -2.27 -3.43
C ILE A 39 7.55 -1.59 -2.11
N LEU A 40 8.37 -0.64 -1.66
CA LEU A 40 8.14 0.05 -0.39
C LEU A 40 6.90 0.93 -0.42
N ALA A 41 6.63 1.63 -1.53
CA ALA A 41 5.40 2.38 -1.70
C ALA A 41 4.17 1.46 -1.52
N LYS A 42 4.16 0.27 -2.15
CA LYS A 42 3.09 -0.72 -1.99
C LYS A 42 2.97 -1.24 -0.56
N GLN A 43 4.07 -1.52 0.11
CA GLN A 43 4.06 -1.97 1.51
C GLN A 43 3.51 -0.88 2.44
N THR A 44 3.86 0.38 2.21
CA THR A 44 3.35 1.51 2.97
C THR A 44 1.86 1.72 2.73
N MET A 45 1.38 1.59 1.49
CA MET A 45 -0.06 1.60 1.18
C MET A 45 -0.81 0.52 1.97
N GLN A 46 -0.33 -0.72 1.95
CA GLN A 46 -0.97 -1.83 2.67
C GLN A 46 -1.02 -1.58 4.19
N LYS A 47 0.04 -1.02 4.78
CA LYS A 47 0.07 -0.65 6.19
C LYS A 47 -0.91 0.47 6.53
N VAL A 48 -1.07 1.45 5.66
CA VAL A 48 -2.05 2.53 5.86
C VAL A 48 -3.46 1.97 5.73
N PHE A 49 -3.74 1.16 4.72
CA PHE A 49 -5.08 0.63 4.46
C PHE A 49 -5.56 -0.39 5.48
N SER A 50 -4.65 -1.10 6.16
CA SER A 50 -5.03 -1.97 7.28
C SER A 50 -5.55 -1.20 8.50
N SER A 51 -5.31 0.12 8.55
CA SER A 51 -5.82 1.01 9.60
C SER A 51 -7.09 1.76 9.22
N LEU A 52 -7.54 1.67 7.97
CA LEU A 52 -8.77 2.32 7.52
C LEU A 52 -9.98 1.46 7.87
N ASP A 53 -11.03 2.09 8.37
CA ASP A 53 -12.31 1.46 8.66
C ASP A 53 -13.39 2.04 7.74
N LEU A 54 -13.98 1.19 6.89
CA LEU A 54 -15.05 1.57 5.97
C LEU A 54 -16.25 2.20 6.70
N THR A 55 -16.50 1.86 7.97
CA THR A 55 -17.62 2.39 8.75
C THR A 55 -17.44 3.85 9.17
N GLU A 56 -16.23 4.40 9.06
CA GLU A 56 -15.94 5.81 9.30
C GLU A 56 -16.30 6.70 8.10
N TYR A 57 -16.64 6.09 6.95
CA TYR A 57 -16.97 6.78 5.72
C TYR A 57 -18.48 6.86 5.50
N ALA A 58 -18.94 7.93 4.82
CA ALA A 58 -20.35 8.09 4.53
C ALA A 58 -20.87 7.03 3.53
N ASN A 59 -20.00 6.54 2.65
CA ASN A 59 -20.29 5.54 1.63
C ASN A 59 -18.99 4.95 1.05
N GLU A 60 -19.15 3.92 0.22
CA GLU A 60 -18.05 3.22 -0.45
C GLU A 60 -17.30 4.11 -1.46
N ASP A 61 -17.97 5.06 -2.12
CA ASP A 61 -17.34 5.95 -3.08
C ASP A 61 -16.35 6.91 -2.41
N GLU A 62 -16.69 7.45 -1.23
CA GLU A 62 -15.77 8.27 -0.43
C GLU A 62 -14.56 7.47 0.06
N TYR A 63 -14.80 6.25 0.54
CA TYR A 63 -13.73 5.35 0.96
C TYR A 63 -12.77 5.05 -0.20
N ARG A 64 -13.32 4.69 -1.37
CA ARG A 64 -12.53 4.44 -2.57
C ARG A 64 -11.73 5.67 -3.00
N ALA A 65 -12.35 6.85 -3.02
CA ALA A 65 -11.66 8.08 -3.40
C ALA A 65 -10.47 8.39 -2.48
N ASP A 66 -10.61 8.12 -1.18
CA ASP A 66 -9.51 8.25 -0.23
C ASP A 66 -8.41 7.22 -0.44
N ILE A 67 -8.75 5.94 -0.73
CA ILE A 67 -7.76 4.92 -1.11
C ILE A 67 -6.95 5.36 -2.33
N GLU A 68 -7.62 5.82 -3.39
CA GLU A 68 -6.96 6.31 -4.61
C GLU A 68 -6.06 7.52 -4.30
N LYS A 69 -6.58 8.50 -3.55
CA LYS A 69 -5.82 9.70 -3.17
C LYS A 69 -4.59 9.37 -2.33
N ILE A 70 -4.75 8.57 -1.27
CA ILE A 70 -3.66 8.16 -0.38
C ILE A 70 -2.63 7.35 -1.17
N SER A 71 -3.06 6.44 -2.05
CA SER A 71 -2.17 5.68 -2.91
C SER A 71 -1.30 6.60 -3.76
N ASN A 72 -1.91 7.56 -4.45
CA ASN A 72 -1.16 8.49 -5.30
C ASN A 72 -0.18 9.35 -4.47
N GLN A 73 -0.61 9.83 -3.30
CA GLN A 73 0.27 10.59 -2.39
C GLN A 73 1.50 9.78 -1.93
N ILE A 74 1.30 8.50 -1.59
CA ILE A 74 2.41 7.62 -1.20
C ILE A 74 3.33 7.38 -2.40
N ALA A 75 2.78 7.05 -3.57
CA ALA A 75 3.58 6.81 -4.77
C ALA A 75 4.41 8.03 -5.16
N ASP A 76 3.83 9.22 -5.14
CA ASP A 76 4.53 10.47 -5.41
C ASP A 76 5.63 10.74 -4.39
N ALA A 77 5.38 10.52 -3.09
CA ALA A 77 6.39 10.71 -2.06
C ALA A 77 7.66 9.87 -2.30
N TYR A 78 7.50 8.58 -2.63
CA TYR A 78 8.63 7.69 -2.94
C TYR A 78 9.27 7.97 -4.30
N LYS A 79 8.51 8.50 -5.27
CA LYS A 79 9.02 8.91 -6.58
C LYS A 79 9.88 10.16 -6.48
N GLU A 80 9.41 11.17 -5.74
CA GLU A 80 10.12 12.43 -5.53
C GLU A 80 11.33 12.27 -4.60
N ASN A 81 11.26 11.31 -3.66
CA ASN A 81 12.30 11.10 -2.67
C ASN A 81 12.76 9.63 -2.67
N PRO A 82 13.52 9.20 -3.71
CA PRO A 82 14.00 7.82 -3.81
C PRO A 82 14.93 7.43 -2.64
N ILE A 83 15.52 8.41 -1.94
CA ILE A 83 16.29 8.15 -0.72
C ILE A 83 15.45 7.58 0.43
N LEU A 84 14.13 7.80 0.46
CA LEU A 84 13.23 7.16 1.42
C LEU A 84 13.29 5.63 1.28
N ALA A 85 13.37 5.14 0.04
CA ALA A 85 13.50 3.71 -0.21
C ALA A 85 14.85 3.18 0.29
N THR A 86 15.94 3.90 0.03
CA THR A 86 17.28 3.53 0.51
C THR A 86 17.36 3.54 2.03
N LEU A 87 16.83 4.57 2.68
CA LEU A 87 16.84 4.69 4.14
C LEU A 87 15.96 3.64 4.81
N GLU A 88 14.79 3.30 4.26
CA GLU A 88 13.95 2.23 4.81
C GLU A 88 14.57 0.84 4.64
N VAL A 89 15.26 0.57 3.53
CA VAL A 89 16.04 -0.67 3.37
C VAL A 89 17.21 -0.73 4.36
N GLU A 90 17.96 0.37 4.50
CA GLU A 90 19.11 0.45 5.39
C GLU A 90 18.71 0.39 6.87
N MET A 91 17.61 1.05 7.27
CA MET A 91 17.09 1.03 8.64
C MET A 91 16.30 -0.26 8.95
N GLY A 92 15.57 -0.81 7.98
CA GLY A 92 14.81 -2.07 8.08
C GLY A 92 15.70 -3.33 8.13
N SER A 93 16.95 -3.23 7.66
CA SER A 93 17.98 -4.27 7.83
C SER A 93 18.41 -4.48 9.28
N SER A 94 17.91 -3.69 10.24
CA SER A 94 18.14 -3.91 11.68
C SER A 94 17.00 -4.65 12.40
N ALA A 95 15.82 -4.88 11.79
CA ALA A 95 14.69 -5.49 12.51
C ALA A 95 13.74 -6.43 11.74
N THR A 96 13.71 -6.45 10.40
CA THR A 96 12.74 -7.28 9.66
C THR A 96 13.31 -7.80 8.34
N SER A 97 14.31 -8.68 8.40
CA SER A 97 14.94 -9.30 7.23
C SER A 97 14.14 -10.45 6.60
N GLY A 98 12.86 -10.62 6.94
CA GLY A 98 12.04 -11.72 6.42
C GLY A 98 11.26 -11.36 5.15
N GLU A 99 10.53 -10.25 5.17
CA GLU A 99 9.49 -9.98 4.17
C GLU A 99 10.01 -9.26 2.91
N TYR A 100 11.15 -8.58 3.00
CA TYR A 100 11.77 -7.91 1.85
C TYR A 100 12.37 -8.90 0.85
N TYR A 101 12.84 -10.06 1.31
CA TYR A 101 13.44 -11.10 0.44
C TYR A 101 12.40 -11.92 -0.31
N GLU A 102 11.16 -12.01 0.16
CA GLU A 102 10.08 -12.77 -0.51
C GLU A 102 9.47 -12.01 -1.70
N ALA A 103 9.57 -10.68 -1.72
CA ALA A 103 9.09 -9.86 -2.84
C ALA A 103 10.06 -9.82 -4.06
N ARG A 104 11.26 -10.41 -3.93
CA ARG A 104 12.30 -10.46 -4.99
C ARG A 104 12.42 -11.82 -5.70
N GLN A 105 11.56 -12.80 -5.40
CA GLN A 105 11.51 -14.11 -6.11
C GLN A 105 10.29 -14.21 -7.02
#